data_AF-A0A4R1WN36-F1
#
_entry.id   AF-A0A4R1WN36-F1
#
_cell.length_a   1.000
_cell.length_b   1.000
_cell.length_c   1.000
_cell.angle_alpha   90.00
_cell.angle_beta   90.00
_cell.angle_gamma   90.00
#
_symmetry.space_group_name_H-M   'P 1'
#
loop_
_entity.id
_entity.type
_entity.pdbx_description
1 polymer ?
#
loop_
_entity_poly.entity_id
_entity_poly.type
_entity_poly.pdbx_seq_one_letter_code
_entity_poly.pdbx_strand_id
1 'polypeptide(L)'
;MNDDQDQVPAEQRLFDAVAQWNAETGYGTTDLIDAACLALSEGLDSPSLRDLGGASPKDSMFDLKEMVDNTLDELKIAQPGTLRQGHVIARGGGTTRRLGTDMIQFEVAEAPDESGGGFQLLVYVNGAEMTAAGAGLGMDPYDVLVPNNLLVATAEAHKIPIARCECGVYGCGSTDVTIVRDGDLVHWDWLLEAPMNRGATFPAADYDNEVDRLGSSHGWETPDRTAGRLILRDVDRQALLAYRLVPSWVANDRRNAAVFRVALQIGDDYQVFIDFPWEDRTPLELARYVCHTLSHAPRTWAATWHAIQPSISEAPKIAGRKWKPAHF
;
A
#
# COMPACT_ATOMS: atom_id res chain seq x y z
N MET A 1 34.92 3.25 -21.66
CA MET A 1 34.84 4.57 -21.00
C MET A 1 33.36 4.90 -20.94
N ASN A 2 32.62 4.78 -19.84
CA ASN A 2 32.92 4.61 -18.42
C ASN A 2 31.97 3.56 -17.83
N ASP A 3 32.51 2.54 -17.15
CA ASP A 3 31.74 1.57 -16.33
C ASP A 3 31.47 2.10 -14.89
N ASP A 4 31.71 3.40 -14.64
CA ASP A 4 31.73 3.99 -13.29
C ASP A 4 30.47 4.81 -12.95
N GLN A 5 29.41 4.73 -13.78
CA GLN A 5 28.17 5.51 -13.58
C GLN A 5 27.04 4.76 -12.86
N ASP A 6 27.15 3.44 -12.67
CA ASP A 6 26.07 2.63 -12.07
C ASP A 6 26.37 2.12 -10.65
N GLN A 7 27.52 2.46 -10.06
CA GLN A 7 27.81 2.05 -8.70
C GLN A 7 27.20 3.05 -7.70
N VAL A 8 26.27 2.55 -6.88
CA VAL A 8 25.70 3.29 -5.74
C VAL A 8 26.83 3.97 -4.95
N PRO A 9 26.77 5.27 -4.61
CA PRO A 9 27.81 5.91 -3.82
C PRO A 9 27.98 5.27 -2.43
N ALA A 10 29.19 5.34 -1.87
CA ALA A 10 29.46 4.86 -0.50
C ALA A 10 28.59 5.61 0.52
N GLU A 11 28.34 6.90 0.28
CA GLU A 11 27.49 7.74 1.13
C GLU A 11 26.04 7.25 1.15
N GLN A 12 25.53 6.83 -0.01
CA GLN A 12 24.18 6.27 -0.12
C GLN A 12 24.09 4.91 0.58
N ARG A 13 25.09 4.04 0.42
CA ARG A 13 25.14 2.76 1.14
C ARG A 13 25.15 2.94 2.66
N LEU A 14 25.96 3.87 3.15
CA LEU A 14 26.02 4.20 4.57
C LEU A 14 24.68 4.77 5.06
N PHE A 15 24.07 5.67 4.29
CA PHE A 15 22.74 6.20 4.58
C PHE A 15 21.69 5.08 4.69
N ASP A 16 21.66 4.15 3.73
CA ASP A 16 20.70 3.03 3.70
C ASP A 16 20.88 2.10 4.90
N ALA A 17 22.13 1.81 5.28
CA ALA A 17 22.46 1.02 6.47
C ALA A 17 21.93 1.67 7.76
N VAL A 18 22.13 2.99 7.91
CA VAL A 18 21.60 3.73 9.08
C VAL A 18 20.07 3.76 9.07
N ALA A 19 19.46 3.98 7.90
CA ALA A 19 18.00 3.98 7.77
C ALA A 19 17.40 2.62 8.19
N GLN A 20 18.04 1.53 7.79
CA GLN A 20 17.61 0.18 8.15
C GLN A 20 17.80 -0.13 9.64
N TRP A 21 18.93 0.32 10.22
CA TRP A 21 19.17 0.22 11.66
C TRP A 21 18.12 0.95 12.50
N ASN A 22 17.68 2.14 12.05
CA ASN A 22 16.63 2.93 12.73
C ASN A 22 15.23 2.30 12.65
N ALA A 23 14.97 1.43 11.66
CA ALA A 23 13.64 0.88 11.39
C ALA A 23 13.31 -0.38 12.22
N GLU A 24 14.23 -0.86 13.07
CA GLU A 24 14.08 -2.08 13.90
C GLU A 24 13.75 -3.36 13.10
N THR A 25 14.04 -3.41 11.80
CA THR A 25 13.68 -4.52 10.90
C THR A 25 14.63 -5.73 10.96
N GLY A 26 15.25 -5.99 12.12
CA GLY A 26 16.25 -7.06 12.29
C GLY A 26 17.64 -6.74 11.74
N TYR A 27 17.88 -5.51 11.27
CA TYR A 27 19.22 -4.99 10.94
C TYR A 27 19.97 -4.69 12.23
N GLY A 28 21.05 -5.44 12.49
CA GLY A 28 21.74 -5.41 13.77
C GLY A 28 22.81 -4.32 13.84
N THR A 29 23.28 -4.04 15.05
CA THR A 29 24.46 -3.19 15.28
C THR A 29 25.69 -3.69 14.50
N THR A 30 25.84 -5.01 14.33
CA THR A 30 26.93 -5.60 13.53
C THR A 30 26.88 -5.12 12.08
N ASP A 31 25.70 -5.16 11.45
CA ASP A 31 25.55 -4.78 10.04
C ASP A 31 25.85 -3.28 9.83
N LEU A 32 25.44 -2.44 10.78
CA LEU A 32 25.77 -1.01 10.79
C LEU A 32 27.30 -0.78 10.88
N ILE A 33 27.99 -1.48 11.79
CA ILE A 33 29.44 -1.37 11.95
C ILE A 33 30.17 -1.86 10.69
N ASP A 34 29.71 -2.98 10.10
CA ASP A 34 30.26 -3.51 8.86
C ASP A 34 30.07 -2.53 7.69
N ALA A 35 28.91 -1.86 7.60
CA ALA A 35 28.67 -0.81 6.61
C ALA A 35 29.60 0.41 6.82
N ALA A 36 29.86 0.80 8.06
CA ALA A 36 30.82 1.86 8.38
C ALA A 36 32.26 1.46 7.99
N CYS A 37 32.67 0.21 8.24
CA CYS A 37 33.96 -0.32 7.83
C CYS A 37 34.10 -0.33 6.30
N LEU A 38 33.05 -0.72 5.59
CA LEU A 38 33.03 -0.71 4.13
C LEU A 38 33.16 0.72 3.60
N ALA A 39 32.41 1.68 4.16
CA ALA A 39 32.50 3.11 3.80
C ALA A 39 33.93 3.66 3.97
N LEU A 40 34.61 3.32 5.08
CA LEU A 40 36.02 3.67 5.30
C LEU A 40 36.94 3.08 4.21
N SER A 41 36.72 1.81 3.85
CA SER A 41 37.52 1.14 2.83
C SER A 41 37.31 1.72 1.42
N GLU A 42 36.16 2.34 1.19
CA GLU A 42 35.78 3.00 -0.07
C GLU A 42 36.20 4.48 -0.11
N GLY A 43 36.86 4.97 0.94
CA GLY A 43 37.48 6.29 0.98
C GLY A 43 36.64 7.40 1.61
N LEU A 44 35.48 7.07 2.21
CA LEU A 44 34.81 7.99 3.13
C LEU A 44 35.62 8.05 4.42
N ASP A 45 35.76 9.25 4.97
CA ASP A 45 36.59 9.43 6.16
C ASP A 45 36.08 10.60 7.00
N SER A 46 35.82 10.31 8.26
CA SER A 46 35.53 11.29 9.29
C SER A 46 35.93 10.72 10.66
N PRO A 47 36.24 11.56 11.67
CA PRO A 47 36.54 11.09 13.02
C PRO A 47 35.46 10.13 13.55
N SER A 48 34.19 10.53 13.45
CA SER A 48 33.08 9.74 13.97
C SER A 48 32.83 8.45 13.19
N LEU A 49 33.10 8.44 11.87
CA LEU A 49 33.01 7.22 11.05
C LEU A 49 34.06 6.18 11.48
N ARG A 50 35.28 6.62 11.82
CA ARG A 50 36.34 5.72 12.32
C ARG A 50 35.99 5.13 13.67
N ASP A 51 35.41 5.95 14.55
CA ASP A 51 34.93 5.49 15.85
C ASP A 51 33.80 4.48 15.67
N LEU A 52 32.84 4.75 14.77
CA LEU A 52 31.75 3.83 14.43
C LEU A 52 32.26 2.51 13.83
N GLY A 53 33.21 2.55 12.90
CA GLY A 53 33.84 1.36 12.32
C GLY A 53 34.71 0.57 13.32
N GLY A 54 35.15 1.20 14.41
CA GLY A 54 35.89 0.57 15.50
C GLY A 54 35.02 0.11 16.67
N ALA A 55 33.71 0.37 16.63
CA ALA A 55 32.79 0.07 17.71
C ALA A 55 32.56 -1.45 17.86
N SER A 56 32.04 -1.84 19.01
CA SER A 56 31.64 -3.21 19.31
C SER A 56 30.12 -3.35 19.16
N PRO A 57 29.59 -4.47 18.62
CA PRO A 57 28.15 -4.73 18.59
C PRO A 57 27.48 -4.76 19.97
N LYS A 58 28.27 -4.80 21.05
CA LYS A 58 27.80 -4.77 22.45
C LYS A 58 27.79 -3.37 23.06
N ASP A 59 28.24 -2.36 22.32
CA ASP A 59 28.23 -0.99 22.81
C ASP A 59 26.79 -0.48 22.98
N SER A 60 26.64 0.52 23.84
CA SER A 60 25.34 1.12 24.12
C SER A 60 24.73 1.67 22.84
N MET A 61 23.43 1.42 22.62
CA MET A 61 22.68 2.03 21.51
C MET A 61 22.75 3.56 21.54
N PHE A 62 22.85 4.17 22.73
CA PHE A 62 22.96 5.62 22.86
C PHE A 62 24.28 6.14 22.29
N ASP A 63 25.39 5.47 22.61
CA ASP A 63 26.73 5.86 22.16
C ASP A 63 26.86 5.66 20.64
N LEU A 64 26.34 4.53 20.13
CA LEU A 64 26.29 4.24 18.70
C LEU A 64 25.44 5.26 17.95
N LYS A 65 24.29 5.66 18.52
CA LYS A 65 23.45 6.69 17.92
C LYS A 65 24.17 8.03 17.83
N GLU A 66 24.87 8.43 18.88
CA GLU A 66 25.68 9.65 18.86
C GLU A 66 26.78 9.59 17.78
N MET A 67 27.49 8.46 17.66
CA MET A 67 28.49 8.26 16.61
C MET A 67 27.88 8.35 15.20
N VAL A 68 26.71 7.73 14.99
CA VAL A 68 25.97 7.77 13.73
C VAL A 68 25.56 9.21 13.38
N ASP A 69 24.92 9.91 14.32
CA ASP A 69 24.42 11.27 14.10
C ASP A 69 25.60 12.20 13.75
N ASN A 70 26.72 12.11 14.49
CA ASN A 70 27.93 12.87 14.19
C ASN A 70 28.58 12.49 12.85
N THR A 71 28.59 11.19 12.50
CA THR A 71 29.14 10.70 11.23
C THR A 71 28.40 11.30 10.04
N LEU A 72 27.07 11.26 10.07
CA LEU A 72 26.25 11.82 8.99
C LEU A 72 26.45 13.33 8.86
N ASP A 73 26.50 14.05 9.99
CA ASP A 73 26.73 15.50 10.00
C ASP A 73 28.13 15.88 9.46
N GLU A 74 29.19 15.17 9.87
CA GLU A 74 30.58 15.39 9.40
C GLU A 74 30.72 15.13 7.90
N LEU A 75 30.07 14.07 7.40
CA LEU A 75 30.05 13.70 5.98
C LEU A 75 29.03 14.51 5.17
N LYS A 76 28.24 15.37 5.83
CA LYS A 76 27.14 16.16 5.25
C LYS A 76 26.07 15.29 4.58
N ILE A 77 25.91 14.06 5.03
CA ILE A 77 24.87 13.14 4.58
C ILE A 77 23.59 13.49 5.32
N ALA A 78 22.46 13.55 4.61
CA ALA A 78 21.18 13.83 5.24
C ALA A 78 20.80 12.73 6.25
N GLN A 79 20.14 13.13 7.34
CA GLN A 79 19.63 12.18 8.33
C GLN A 79 18.49 11.34 7.73
N PRO A 80 18.41 10.02 8.00
CA PRO A 80 17.27 9.21 7.59
C PRO A 80 15.94 9.83 8.03
N GLY A 81 14.95 9.79 7.14
CA GLY A 81 13.65 10.46 7.36
C GLY A 81 13.61 11.95 7.02
N THR A 82 14.75 12.60 6.73
CA THR A 82 14.80 14.01 6.28
C THR A 82 14.91 14.16 4.77
N LEU A 83 15.23 13.09 4.06
CA LEU A 83 15.33 13.06 2.61
C LEU A 83 13.95 13.30 1.97
N ARG A 84 13.90 14.23 1.01
CA ARG A 84 12.71 14.43 0.20
C ARG A 84 12.43 13.17 -0.62
N GLN A 85 11.16 12.80 -0.76
CA GLN A 85 10.74 11.69 -1.62
C GLN A 85 11.33 11.81 -3.02
N GLY A 86 11.70 10.68 -3.61
CA GLY A 86 12.34 10.64 -4.92
C GLY A 86 13.78 11.18 -4.96
N HIS A 87 14.43 11.43 -3.82
CA HIS A 87 15.84 11.82 -3.76
C HIS A 87 16.70 10.73 -3.13
N VAL A 88 18.00 10.79 -3.40
CA VAL A 88 19.07 9.94 -2.85
C VAL A 88 20.27 10.81 -2.46
N ILE A 89 21.15 10.25 -1.64
CA ILE A 89 22.45 10.81 -1.33
C ILE A 89 23.37 10.65 -2.55
N ALA A 90 23.97 11.76 -2.96
CA ALA A 90 24.97 11.83 -4.02
C ALA A 90 26.38 11.71 -3.43
N ARG A 91 27.38 11.46 -4.30
CA ARG A 91 28.79 11.58 -3.92
C ARG A 91 29.06 12.97 -3.33
N GLY A 92 29.72 13.02 -2.17
CA GLY A 92 29.98 14.24 -1.40
C GLY A 92 28.88 14.63 -0.41
N GLY A 93 27.93 13.74 -0.12
CA GLY A 93 26.92 13.88 0.96
C GLY A 93 25.66 14.68 0.60
N GLY A 94 25.69 15.47 -0.48
CA GLY A 94 24.53 16.21 -0.96
C GLY A 94 23.38 15.30 -1.41
N THR A 95 22.20 15.87 -1.67
CA THR A 95 21.05 15.12 -2.20
C THR A 95 20.88 15.38 -3.69
N THR A 96 20.49 14.34 -4.44
CA THR A 96 20.12 14.43 -5.85
C THR A 96 18.83 13.69 -6.10
N ARG A 97 18.11 14.08 -7.16
CA ARG A 97 16.90 13.38 -7.61
C ARG A 97 17.27 11.98 -8.12
N ARG A 98 16.47 10.97 -7.76
CA ARG A 98 16.58 9.62 -8.33
C ARG A 98 16.26 9.67 -9.81
N LEU A 99 17.04 8.94 -10.59
CA LEU A 99 16.81 8.84 -12.03
C LEU A 99 15.61 7.91 -12.29
N GLY A 100 14.82 8.26 -13.29
CA GLY A 100 13.72 7.43 -13.80
C GLY A 100 14.20 6.26 -14.62
N THR A 101 14.93 5.34 -14.00
CA THR A 101 15.51 4.17 -14.69
C THR A 101 14.79 2.88 -14.35
N ASP A 102 13.94 2.88 -13.31
CA ASP A 102 13.21 1.67 -12.94
C ASP A 102 12.03 1.44 -13.89
N MET A 103 11.70 0.16 -14.09
CA MET A 103 10.52 -0.30 -14.83
C MET A 103 9.54 -0.94 -13.85
N ILE A 104 8.25 -0.65 -14.01
CA ILE A 104 7.16 -1.25 -13.23
C ILE A 104 6.38 -2.21 -14.12
N GLN A 105 5.91 -3.31 -13.54
CA GLN A 105 4.93 -4.19 -14.15
C GLN A 105 3.99 -4.74 -13.06
N PHE A 106 2.72 -4.88 -13.42
CA PHE A 106 1.68 -5.45 -12.57
C PHE A 106 1.06 -6.70 -13.20
N GLU A 107 0.75 -7.67 -12.37
CA GLU A 107 0.03 -8.88 -12.79
C GLU A 107 -1.07 -9.21 -11.79
N VAL A 108 -2.23 -9.66 -12.27
CA VAL A 108 -3.25 -10.24 -11.40
C VAL A 108 -3.16 -11.76 -11.52
N ALA A 109 -2.91 -12.41 -10.40
CA ALA A 109 -2.80 -13.86 -10.29
C ALA A 109 -3.80 -14.42 -9.27
N GLU A 110 -4.04 -15.72 -9.32
CA GLU A 110 -4.79 -16.40 -8.26
C GLU A 110 -3.99 -16.38 -6.95
N ALA A 111 -4.68 -16.14 -5.84
CA ALA A 111 -4.09 -16.23 -4.52
C ALA A 111 -4.13 -17.70 -4.02
N PRO A 112 -3.15 -18.15 -3.23
CA PRO A 112 -3.16 -19.49 -2.66
C PRO A 112 -4.42 -19.75 -1.82
N ASP A 113 -4.99 -20.95 -1.94
CA ASP A 113 -6.19 -21.36 -1.18
C ASP A 113 -5.97 -21.28 0.34
N GLU A 114 -4.76 -21.58 0.80
CA GLU A 114 -4.34 -21.51 2.20
C GLU A 114 -4.39 -20.09 2.78
N SER A 115 -4.33 -19.07 1.93
CA SER A 115 -4.46 -17.65 2.26
C SER A 115 -5.90 -17.13 2.10
N GLY A 116 -6.87 -18.03 1.88
CA GLY A 116 -8.28 -17.69 1.66
C GLY A 116 -8.73 -17.64 0.19
N GLY A 117 -7.83 -17.96 -0.75
CA GLY A 117 -8.09 -18.00 -2.19
C GLY A 117 -8.39 -16.63 -2.82
N GLY A 118 -8.94 -16.63 -4.03
CA GLY A 118 -9.27 -15.42 -4.77
C GLY A 118 -8.13 -14.93 -5.65
N PHE A 119 -7.85 -13.62 -5.62
CA PHE A 119 -6.85 -12.99 -6.48
C PHE A 119 -5.88 -12.14 -5.68
N GLN A 120 -4.70 -11.91 -6.27
CA GLN A 120 -3.67 -11.02 -5.76
C GLN A 120 -3.08 -10.19 -6.90
N LEU A 121 -2.70 -8.96 -6.58
CA LEU A 121 -1.94 -8.08 -7.43
C LEU A 121 -0.45 -8.27 -7.15
N LEU A 122 0.27 -8.85 -8.10
CA LEU A 122 1.72 -8.98 -8.08
C LEU A 122 2.36 -7.70 -8.63
N VAL A 123 3.42 -7.26 -7.97
CA VAL A 123 4.16 -6.05 -8.34
C VAL A 123 5.59 -6.42 -8.70
N TYR A 124 6.04 -6.05 -9.89
CA TYR A 124 7.41 -6.26 -10.35
C TYR A 124 8.11 -4.93 -10.57
N VAL A 125 9.31 -4.79 -9.99
CA VAL A 125 10.21 -3.67 -10.27
C VAL A 125 11.49 -4.21 -10.88
N ASN A 126 11.82 -3.77 -12.09
CA ASN A 126 12.96 -4.27 -12.88
C ASN A 126 12.96 -5.79 -13.04
N GLY A 127 11.77 -6.40 -13.13
CA GLY A 127 11.58 -7.85 -13.25
C GLY A 127 11.70 -8.63 -11.95
N ALA A 128 12.05 -8.00 -10.82
CA ALA A 128 12.02 -8.65 -9.51
C ALA A 128 10.63 -8.49 -8.86
N GLU A 129 10.10 -9.55 -8.28
CA GLU A 129 8.78 -9.55 -7.65
C GLU A 129 8.84 -8.92 -6.25
N MET A 130 8.23 -7.75 -6.09
CA MET A 130 8.25 -6.95 -4.86
C MET A 130 7.25 -7.46 -3.82
N THR A 131 6.18 -8.11 -4.24
CA THR A 131 5.14 -8.63 -3.33
C THR A 131 5.67 -9.79 -2.49
N ALA A 132 6.26 -10.81 -3.13
CA ALA A 132 6.93 -11.90 -2.43
C ALA A 132 8.17 -11.44 -1.62
N ALA A 133 8.94 -10.48 -2.14
CA ALA A 133 10.11 -9.97 -1.43
C ALA A 133 9.77 -9.08 -0.21
N GLY A 134 8.56 -8.50 -0.20
CA GLY A 134 8.02 -7.77 0.93
C GLY A 134 7.26 -8.70 1.88
N ALA A 135 5.99 -8.39 2.14
CA ALA A 135 5.16 -9.12 3.09
C ALA A 135 4.69 -10.52 2.60
N GLY A 136 5.05 -10.93 1.39
CA GLY A 136 4.84 -12.30 0.88
C GLY A 136 3.67 -12.45 -0.09
N LEU A 137 2.53 -11.80 0.15
CA LEU A 137 1.32 -11.96 -0.66
C LEU A 137 0.79 -10.63 -1.21
N GLY A 138 0.55 -10.55 -2.52
CA GLY A 138 0.04 -9.31 -3.16
C GLY A 138 -1.38 -8.93 -2.72
N MET A 139 -1.71 -7.64 -2.66
CA MET A 139 -3.04 -7.14 -2.26
C MET A 139 -4.18 -7.67 -3.16
N ASP A 140 -5.40 -7.82 -2.62
CA ASP A 140 -6.56 -8.12 -3.48
C ASP A 140 -6.74 -6.97 -4.48
N PRO A 141 -6.87 -7.24 -5.79
CA PRO A 141 -7.01 -6.17 -6.78
C PRO A 141 -8.21 -5.25 -6.52
N TYR A 142 -9.26 -5.66 -5.80
CA TYR A 142 -10.37 -4.77 -5.43
C TYR A 142 -9.96 -3.69 -4.46
N ASP A 143 -9.09 -4.03 -3.51
CA ASP A 143 -8.65 -3.09 -2.48
C ASP A 143 -7.73 -2.01 -3.07
N VAL A 144 -7.14 -2.27 -4.25
CA VAL A 144 -6.21 -1.37 -4.93
C VAL A 144 -6.84 -0.65 -6.12
N LEU A 145 -7.70 -1.33 -6.89
CA LEU A 145 -8.20 -0.81 -8.18
C LEU A 145 -9.63 -0.27 -8.12
N VAL A 146 -10.40 -0.59 -7.08
CA VAL A 146 -11.85 -0.32 -7.02
C VAL A 146 -12.20 0.42 -5.73
N PRO A 147 -13.00 1.50 -5.77
CA PRO A 147 -13.65 2.13 -6.94
C PRO A 147 -12.72 2.97 -7.79
N ASN A 148 -11.60 3.38 -7.22
CA ASN A 148 -10.61 4.25 -7.84
C ASN A 148 -9.30 3.48 -7.86
N ASN A 149 -8.56 3.59 -8.95
CA ASN A 149 -7.24 3.00 -9.04
C ASN A 149 -6.27 3.80 -8.16
N LEU A 150 -5.89 3.22 -7.03
CA LEU A 150 -5.00 3.84 -6.04
C LEU A 150 -3.55 3.92 -6.53
N LEU A 151 -3.19 3.26 -7.64
CA LEU A 151 -1.87 3.37 -8.26
C LEU A 151 -1.71 4.63 -9.11
N VAL A 152 -2.78 5.40 -9.35
CA VAL A 152 -2.70 6.62 -10.16
C VAL A 152 -1.86 7.67 -9.43
N ALA A 153 -0.65 7.93 -9.95
CA ALA A 153 0.28 8.86 -9.35
C ALA A 153 -0.19 10.31 -9.51
N THR A 154 -0.22 11.07 -8.40
CA THR A 154 -0.54 12.50 -8.38
C THR A 154 0.59 13.31 -7.76
N ALA A 155 0.56 14.63 -7.91
CA ALA A 155 1.55 15.50 -7.27
C ALA A 155 1.47 15.48 -5.73
N GLU A 156 0.35 15.04 -5.17
CA GLU A 156 0.20 14.82 -3.74
C GLU A 156 0.62 13.37 -3.40
N ALA A 157 1.57 13.26 -2.48
CA ALA A 157 2.04 11.99 -1.98
C ALA A 157 0.91 11.25 -1.25
N HIS A 158 0.66 10.01 -1.64
CA HIS A 158 -0.35 9.17 -0.99
C HIS A 158 0.18 7.76 -0.78
N LYS A 159 -0.32 7.11 0.27
CA LYS A 159 0.10 5.78 0.71
C LYS A 159 -0.89 4.74 0.27
N ILE A 160 -0.39 3.61 -0.21
CA ILE A 160 -1.21 2.46 -0.58
C ILE A 160 -0.56 1.16 -0.08
N PRO A 161 -1.36 0.14 0.27
CA PRO A 161 -0.85 -1.19 0.50
C PRO A 161 -0.57 -1.90 -0.84
N ILE A 162 0.51 -2.68 -0.91
CA ILE A 162 0.85 -3.49 -2.10
C ILE A 162 1.06 -4.97 -1.77
N ALA A 163 1.47 -5.28 -0.54
CA ALA A 163 1.56 -6.66 -0.07
C ALA A 163 1.07 -6.79 1.37
N ARG A 164 0.58 -7.98 1.71
CA ARG A 164 0.15 -8.42 3.04
C ARG A 164 0.79 -9.76 3.37
N CYS A 165 0.77 -10.09 4.66
CA CYS A 165 1.20 -11.40 5.15
C CYS A 165 0.44 -12.55 4.46
N GLU A 166 1.14 -13.67 4.27
CA GLU A 166 0.61 -14.91 3.70
C GLU A 166 -0.62 -15.47 4.43
N CYS A 167 -0.88 -15.05 5.67
CA CYS A 167 -2.12 -15.38 6.37
C CYS A 167 -3.38 -14.76 5.72
N GLY A 168 -3.20 -13.92 4.71
CA GLY A 168 -4.28 -13.30 3.93
C GLY A 168 -4.88 -12.05 4.56
N VAL A 169 -4.44 -11.67 5.76
CA VAL A 169 -4.93 -10.51 6.52
C VAL A 169 -3.91 -9.39 6.50
N TYR A 170 -4.33 -8.21 6.01
CA TYR A 170 -3.52 -6.99 6.09
C TYR A 170 -3.32 -6.56 7.55
N GLY A 171 -2.09 -6.16 7.92
CA GLY A 171 -1.70 -5.73 9.26
C GLY A 171 -0.97 -6.75 10.13
N CYS A 172 -1.00 -8.05 9.80
CA CYS A 172 -0.14 -9.06 10.48
C CYS A 172 1.33 -8.96 10.02
N GLY A 173 1.51 -8.50 8.80
CA GLY A 173 2.75 -8.18 8.10
C GLY A 173 2.34 -7.47 6.81
N SER A 174 3.04 -6.43 6.40
CA SER A 174 2.56 -5.52 5.34
C SER A 174 3.70 -4.80 4.65
N THR A 175 3.53 -4.60 3.35
CA THR A 175 4.36 -3.70 2.55
C THR A 175 3.45 -2.64 1.96
N ASP A 176 3.74 -1.41 2.35
CA ASP A 176 3.07 -0.22 1.83
C ASP A 176 4.04 0.56 0.95
N VAL A 177 3.50 1.42 0.10
CA VAL A 177 4.30 2.34 -0.70
C VAL A 177 3.70 3.73 -0.67
N THR A 178 4.55 4.74 -0.59
CA THR A 178 4.16 6.11 -0.90
C THR A 178 4.43 6.40 -2.35
N ILE A 179 3.41 6.87 -3.08
CA ILE A 179 3.47 7.22 -4.49
C ILE A 179 3.37 8.73 -4.61
N VAL A 180 4.31 9.32 -5.35
CA VAL A 180 4.26 10.74 -5.72
C VAL A 180 4.74 10.95 -7.14
N ARG A 181 4.01 11.79 -7.87
CA ARG A 181 4.42 12.28 -9.19
C ARG A 181 5.19 13.57 -9.03
N ASP A 182 6.37 13.62 -9.63
CA ASP A 182 7.19 14.82 -9.72
C ASP A 182 7.49 15.06 -11.20
N GLY A 183 6.73 15.95 -11.85
CA GLY A 183 6.87 16.21 -13.27
C GLY A 183 6.78 14.95 -14.14
N ASP A 184 7.89 14.60 -14.77
CA ASP A 184 8.07 13.48 -15.69
C ASP A 184 8.45 12.16 -15.02
N LEU A 185 8.54 12.11 -13.69
CA LEU A 185 8.84 10.90 -12.92
C LEU A 185 7.75 10.56 -11.91
N VAL A 186 7.62 9.27 -11.62
CA VAL A 186 6.86 8.75 -10.49
C VAL A 186 7.83 8.11 -9.51
N HIS A 187 7.75 8.52 -8.26
CA HIS A 187 8.59 8.01 -7.19
C HIS A 187 7.76 7.13 -6.27
N TRP A 188 8.31 5.95 -6.01
CA TRP A 188 7.84 5.03 -4.98
C TRP A 188 8.87 5.01 -3.86
N ASP A 189 8.38 5.14 -2.62
CA ASP A 189 9.15 4.95 -1.40
C ASP A 189 8.44 3.90 -0.54
N TRP A 190 9.13 2.79 -0.27
CA TRP A 190 8.59 1.65 0.46
C TRP A 190 8.42 1.99 1.95
N LEU A 191 7.39 1.40 2.55
CA LEU A 191 7.09 1.50 3.96
C LEU A 191 6.86 0.09 4.52
N LEU A 192 7.13 -0.10 5.81
CA LEU A 192 7.00 -1.37 6.52
C LEU A 192 7.99 -2.41 5.98
N GLU A 193 7.56 -3.64 5.66
CA GLU A 193 8.42 -4.71 5.15
C GLU A 193 8.91 -4.37 3.73
N ALA A 194 9.95 -3.54 3.65
CA ALA A 194 10.47 -2.97 2.42
C ALA A 194 11.20 -4.04 1.60
N PRO A 195 10.79 -4.29 0.34
CA PRO A 195 11.37 -5.36 -0.49
C PRO A 195 12.77 -5.02 -1.03
N MET A 196 13.19 -3.75 -0.90
CA MET A 196 14.53 -3.31 -1.27
C MET A 196 14.95 -2.08 -0.46
N ASN A 197 16.27 -1.90 -0.30
CA ASN A 197 16.86 -0.85 0.52
C ASN A 197 16.90 0.53 -0.16
N ARG A 198 16.11 0.74 -1.22
CA ARG A 198 15.95 2.03 -1.91
C ARG A 198 14.53 2.15 -2.44
N GLY A 199 14.03 3.36 -2.62
CA GLY A 199 12.80 3.53 -3.41
C GLY A 199 13.00 3.16 -4.88
N ALA A 200 11.90 3.04 -5.63
CA ALA A 200 11.91 2.94 -7.10
C ALA A 200 11.46 4.25 -7.78
N THR A 201 12.02 4.59 -8.94
CA THR A 201 11.63 5.78 -9.72
C THR A 201 11.47 5.44 -11.19
N PHE A 202 10.30 5.79 -11.73
CA PHE A 202 9.87 5.40 -13.06
C PHE A 202 9.69 6.64 -13.95
N PRO A 203 9.96 6.56 -15.26
CA PRO A 203 9.41 7.52 -16.21
C PRO A 203 7.88 7.54 -16.09
N ALA A 204 7.30 8.72 -15.88
CA ALA A 204 5.88 8.84 -15.59
C ALA A 204 5.00 8.34 -16.75
N ALA A 205 5.45 8.48 -18.00
CA ALA A 205 4.72 7.98 -19.15
C ALA A 205 4.62 6.44 -19.16
N ASP A 206 5.71 5.75 -18.84
CA ASP A 206 5.74 4.28 -18.80
C ASP A 206 4.93 3.74 -17.61
N TYR A 207 5.04 4.42 -16.46
CA TYR A 207 4.24 4.13 -15.28
C TYR A 207 2.74 4.29 -15.55
N ASP A 208 2.33 5.43 -16.12
CA ASP A 208 0.92 5.71 -16.43
C ASP A 208 0.36 4.68 -17.43
N ASN A 209 1.13 4.33 -18.47
CA ASN A 209 0.71 3.30 -19.44
C ASN A 209 0.45 1.95 -18.77
N GLU A 210 1.30 1.55 -17.84
CA GLU A 210 1.17 0.28 -17.13
C GLU A 210 0.01 0.30 -16.12
N VAL A 211 -0.19 1.42 -15.42
CA VAL A 211 -1.34 1.63 -14.53
C VAL A 211 -2.67 1.64 -15.30
N ASP A 212 -2.71 2.27 -16.47
CA ASP A 212 -3.88 2.29 -17.35
C ASP A 212 -4.19 0.90 -17.93
N ARG A 213 -3.14 0.16 -18.34
CA ARG A 213 -3.26 -1.23 -18.80
C ARG A 213 -3.86 -2.10 -17.70
N LEU A 214 -3.32 -2.03 -16.49
CA LEU A 214 -3.83 -2.78 -15.34
C LEU A 214 -5.29 -2.39 -15.03
N GLY A 215 -5.59 -1.09 -14.97
CA GLY A 215 -6.93 -0.58 -14.66
C GLY A 215 -7.99 -0.98 -15.70
N SER A 216 -7.57 -1.28 -16.93
CA SER A 216 -8.44 -1.78 -18.02
C SER A 216 -8.51 -3.32 -18.10
N SER A 217 -7.69 -4.02 -17.32
CA SER A 217 -7.62 -5.49 -17.32
C SER A 217 -8.67 -6.06 -16.38
N HIS A 218 -9.77 -6.54 -16.96
CA HIS A 218 -10.88 -7.15 -16.22
C HIS A 218 -11.08 -8.64 -16.52
N GLY A 219 -10.16 -9.27 -17.26
CA GLY A 219 -10.29 -10.68 -17.69
C GLY A 219 -10.24 -11.68 -16.53
N TRP A 220 -9.71 -11.28 -15.39
CA TRP A 220 -9.64 -12.07 -14.16
C TRP A 220 -10.92 -11.96 -13.31
N GLU A 221 -11.78 -10.97 -13.57
CA GLU A 221 -12.95 -10.74 -12.72
C GLU A 221 -13.98 -11.86 -12.88
N THR A 222 -14.36 -12.47 -11.76
CA THR A 222 -15.57 -13.30 -11.72
C THR A 222 -16.83 -12.45 -11.95
N PRO A 223 -17.98 -13.07 -12.29
CA PRO A 223 -19.22 -12.32 -12.50
C PRO A 223 -19.65 -11.45 -11.29
N ASP A 224 -19.49 -11.95 -10.07
CA ASP A 224 -19.81 -11.22 -8.84
C ASP A 224 -18.84 -10.06 -8.60
N ARG A 225 -17.55 -10.25 -8.87
CA ARG A 225 -16.58 -9.15 -8.90
C ARG A 225 -17.06 -8.12 -9.91
N THR A 226 -17.21 -8.46 -11.18
CA THR A 226 -17.66 -7.52 -12.22
C THR A 226 -18.87 -6.69 -11.77
N ALA A 227 -19.88 -7.32 -11.15
CA ALA A 227 -21.04 -6.61 -10.61
C ALA A 227 -20.65 -5.62 -9.51
N GLY A 228 -19.82 -6.06 -8.56
CA GLY A 228 -19.29 -5.24 -7.49
C GLY A 228 -18.54 -3.99 -7.96
N ARG A 229 -17.66 -4.11 -8.96
CA ARG A 229 -16.95 -2.95 -9.53
C ARG A 229 -17.92 -1.97 -10.18
N LEU A 230 -18.88 -2.46 -10.96
CA LEU A 230 -19.91 -1.62 -11.58
C LEU A 230 -20.75 -0.90 -10.51
N ILE A 231 -21.13 -1.58 -9.43
CA ILE A 231 -21.87 -0.98 -8.30
C ILE A 231 -21.04 0.13 -7.63
N LEU A 232 -19.79 -0.17 -7.25
CA LEU A 232 -18.94 0.78 -6.53
C LEU A 232 -18.54 1.99 -7.37
N ARG A 233 -18.48 1.83 -8.69
CA ARG A 233 -18.28 2.90 -9.68
C ARG A 233 -19.54 3.76 -9.86
N ASP A 234 -20.70 3.14 -10.04
CA ASP A 234 -21.92 3.82 -10.51
C ASP A 234 -22.84 4.29 -9.37
N VAL A 235 -22.59 3.88 -8.13
CA VAL A 235 -23.40 4.32 -6.98
C VAL A 235 -23.27 5.84 -6.76
N ASP A 236 -24.40 6.51 -6.53
CA ASP A 236 -24.42 7.94 -6.21
C ASP A 236 -23.90 8.17 -4.78
N ARG A 237 -22.58 8.36 -4.68
CA ARG A 237 -21.88 8.60 -3.40
C ARG A 237 -22.36 9.88 -2.73
N GLN A 238 -22.74 10.91 -3.48
CA GLN A 238 -23.19 12.18 -2.90
C GLN A 238 -24.57 12.02 -2.25
N ALA A 239 -25.48 11.28 -2.90
CA ALA A 239 -26.77 10.93 -2.32
C ALA A 239 -26.61 10.09 -1.04
N LEU A 240 -25.69 9.13 -1.02
CA LEU A 240 -25.39 8.33 0.18
C LEU A 240 -24.78 9.17 1.31
N LEU A 241 -23.82 10.06 0.99
CA LEU A 241 -23.16 10.95 1.94
C LEU A 241 -24.14 11.92 2.62
N ALA A 242 -25.23 12.32 1.96
CA ALA A 242 -26.30 13.09 2.58
C ALA A 242 -26.94 12.39 3.80
N TYR A 243 -26.80 11.06 3.88
CA TYR A 243 -27.20 10.24 5.02
C TYR A 243 -26.03 9.72 5.86
N ARG A 244 -24.80 10.23 5.62
CA ARG A 244 -23.55 9.77 6.21
C ARG A 244 -23.22 8.30 5.89
N LEU A 245 -23.75 7.78 4.79
CA LEU A 245 -23.44 6.43 4.32
C LEU A 245 -22.26 6.48 3.36
N VAL A 246 -21.29 5.60 3.58
CA VAL A 246 -20.12 5.42 2.70
C VAL A 246 -20.09 3.97 2.22
N PRO A 247 -20.00 3.70 0.91
CA PRO A 247 -19.76 2.34 0.43
C PRO A 247 -18.46 1.76 1.00
N SER A 248 -18.55 0.57 1.59
CA SER A 248 -17.41 -0.13 2.18
C SER A 248 -16.96 -1.26 1.25
N TRP A 249 -17.74 -2.33 1.16
CA TRP A 249 -17.44 -3.47 0.28
C TRP A 249 -18.72 -4.06 -0.30
N VAL A 250 -18.56 -4.85 -1.35
CA VAL A 250 -19.64 -5.58 -2.02
C VAL A 250 -19.14 -6.95 -2.43
N ALA A 251 -19.92 -8.00 -2.18
CA ALA A 251 -19.54 -9.37 -2.52
C ALA A 251 -20.75 -10.30 -2.45
N ASN A 252 -20.63 -11.50 -3.03
CA ASN A 252 -21.52 -12.59 -2.71
C ASN A 252 -21.44 -12.96 -1.22
N ASP A 253 -22.57 -13.34 -0.64
CA ASP A 253 -22.59 -13.88 0.72
C ASP A 253 -21.85 -15.24 0.73
N ARG A 254 -20.84 -15.36 1.59
CA ARG A 254 -20.00 -16.56 1.71
C ARG A 254 -20.80 -17.82 2.05
N ARG A 255 -21.95 -17.67 2.74
CA ARG A 255 -22.83 -18.78 3.14
C ARG A 255 -23.94 -19.02 2.11
N ASN A 256 -24.19 -18.07 1.21
CA ASN A 256 -25.23 -18.19 0.19
C ASN A 256 -24.85 -17.44 -1.09
N ALA A 257 -24.30 -18.17 -2.06
CA ALA A 257 -23.92 -17.62 -3.36
C ALA A 257 -25.09 -17.04 -4.19
N ALA A 258 -26.34 -17.32 -3.81
CA ALA A 258 -27.53 -16.73 -4.43
C ALA A 258 -27.80 -15.28 -3.96
N VAL A 259 -27.04 -14.79 -2.98
CA VAL A 259 -27.21 -13.46 -2.39
C VAL A 259 -25.96 -12.63 -2.63
N PHE A 260 -26.16 -11.45 -3.21
CA PHE A 260 -25.15 -10.42 -3.32
C PHE A 260 -25.38 -9.36 -2.24
N ARG A 261 -24.37 -9.10 -1.41
CA ARG A 261 -24.45 -8.17 -0.29
C ARG A 261 -23.68 -6.89 -0.60
N VAL A 262 -24.32 -5.76 -0.33
CA VAL A 262 -23.70 -4.44 -0.30
C VAL A 262 -23.54 -3.99 1.15
N ALA A 263 -22.31 -3.70 1.56
CA ALA A 263 -21.99 -3.13 2.85
C ALA A 263 -21.70 -1.63 2.74
N LEU A 264 -22.37 -0.85 3.58
CA LEU A 264 -22.16 0.58 3.77
C LEU A 264 -21.73 0.82 5.23
N GLN A 265 -21.03 1.91 5.49
CA GLN A 265 -20.65 2.36 6.83
C GLN A 265 -21.29 3.70 7.18
N ILE A 266 -21.55 3.91 8.46
CA ILE A 266 -21.95 5.20 9.04
C ILE A 266 -20.91 5.56 10.11
N GLY A 267 -19.88 6.30 9.70
CA GLY A 267 -18.71 6.54 10.55
C GLY A 267 -18.15 5.24 11.12
N ASP A 268 -17.65 5.30 12.35
CA ASP A 268 -17.14 4.15 13.09
C ASP A 268 -18.20 3.54 14.03
N ASP A 269 -19.46 3.90 13.83
CA ASP A 269 -20.56 3.50 14.71
C ASP A 269 -21.30 2.28 14.16
N TYR A 270 -21.52 2.21 12.84
CA TYR A 270 -22.35 1.18 12.22
C TYR A 270 -21.83 0.66 10.89
N GLN A 271 -22.09 -0.63 10.66
CA GLN A 271 -22.09 -1.24 9.34
C GLN A 271 -23.54 -1.58 8.95
N VAL A 272 -23.91 -1.27 7.71
CA VAL A 272 -25.26 -1.47 7.15
C VAL A 272 -25.15 -2.41 5.95
N PHE A 273 -26.01 -3.42 5.88
CA PHE A 273 -26.00 -4.40 4.79
C PHE A 273 -27.33 -4.38 4.05
N ILE A 274 -27.26 -4.42 2.71
CA ILE A 274 -28.41 -4.63 1.85
C ILE A 274 -28.15 -5.86 1.00
N ASP A 275 -29.06 -6.83 1.07
CA ASP A 275 -28.96 -8.10 0.36
C ASP A 275 -29.83 -8.09 -0.89
N PHE A 276 -29.26 -8.57 -1.99
CA PHE A 276 -29.88 -8.62 -3.30
C PHE A 276 -29.86 -10.05 -3.84
N PRO A 277 -30.94 -10.52 -4.47
CA PRO A 277 -30.91 -11.80 -5.17
C PRO A 277 -29.98 -11.70 -6.38
N TRP A 278 -29.05 -12.65 -6.48
CA TRP A 278 -28.04 -12.74 -7.54
C TRP A 278 -28.43 -13.71 -8.65
N GLU A 279 -29.12 -14.81 -8.32
CA GLU A 279 -29.54 -15.83 -9.29
C GLU A 279 -30.28 -15.21 -10.49
N ASP A 280 -29.97 -15.72 -11.68
CA ASP A 280 -30.55 -15.30 -12.97
C ASP A 280 -30.31 -13.84 -13.40
N ARG A 281 -29.25 -13.19 -12.88
CA ARG A 281 -28.85 -11.85 -13.31
C ARG A 281 -27.47 -11.83 -13.94
N THR A 282 -27.31 -11.02 -14.98
CA THR A 282 -25.99 -10.60 -15.43
C THR A 282 -25.39 -9.59 -14.44
N PRO A 283 -24.05 -9.44 -14.40
CA PRO A 283 -23.39 -8.45 -13.56
C PRO A 283 -23.94 -7.02 -13.72
N LEU A 284 -24.23 -6.63 -14.96
CA LEU A 284 -24.77 -5.31 -15.29
C LEU A 284 -26.22 -5.11 -14.79
N GLU A 285 -27.04 -6.15 -14.86
CA GLU A 285 -28.43 -6.09 -14.36
C GLU A 285 -28.48 -5.99 -12.85
N LEU A 286 -27.65 -6.76 -12.14
CA LEU A 286 -27.52 -6.61 -10.70
C LEU A 286 -27.03 -5.19 -10.36
N ALA A 287 -25.97 -4.72 -11.01
CA ALA A 287 -25.41 -3.41 -10.70
C ALA A 287 -26.43 -2.28 -10.85
N ARG A 288 -27.18 -2.27 -11.96
CA ARG A 288 -28.28 -1.32 -12.17
C ARG A 288 -29.36 -1.44 -11.10
N TYR A 289 -29.75 -2.65 -10.73
CA TYR A 289 -30.78 -2.89 -9.72
C TYR A 289 -30.33 -2.40 -8.33
N VAL A 290 -29.08 -2.65 -7.97
CA VAL A 290 -28.48 -2.17 -6.73
C VAL A 290 -28.40 -0.65 -6.71
N CYS A 291 -27.80 -0.02 -7.73
CA CYS A 291 -27.67 1.44 -7.80
C CYS A 291 -29.05 2.14 -7.78
N HIS A 292 -30.03 1.60 -8.50
CA HIS A 292 -31.41 2.09 -8.45
C HIS A 292 -32.03 1.95 -7.06
N THR A 293 -31.77 0.85 -6.34
CA THR A 293 -32.26 0.69 -4.97
C THR A 293 -31.63 1.72 -4.04
N LEU A 294 -30.31 1.90 -4.13
CA LEU A 294 -29.53 2.82 -3.30
C LEU A 294 -29.81 4.30 -3.61
N SER A 295 -30.39 4.63 -4.77
CA SER A 295 -30.82 6.00 -5.08
C SER A 295 -32.11 6.41 -4.34
N HIS A 296 -32.82 5.47 -3.72
CA HIS A 296 -33.98 5.76 -2.88
C HIS A 296 -33.56 6.07 -1.44
N ALA A 297 -34.43 6.76 -0.68
CA ALA A 297 -34.15 7.11 0.71
C ALA A 297 -33.89 5.85 1.58
N PRO A 298 -32.86 5.84 2.45
CA PRO A 298 -32.47 4.66 3.24
C PRO A 298 -33.59 3.99 4.04
N ARG A 299 -34.58 4.79 4.48
CA ARG A 299 -35.75 4.33 5.23
C ARG A 299 -36.64 3.35 4.46
N THR A 300 -36.51 3.25 3.13
CA THR A 300 -37.32 2.34 2.31
C THR A 300 -36.65 0.97 2.11
N TRP A 301 -35.35 0.87 2.36
CA TRP A 301 -34.58 -0.35 2.12
C TRP A 301 -34.94 -1.47 3.09
N ALA A 302 -34.84 -2.71 2.60
CA ALA A 302 -34.74 -3.89 3.44
C ALA A 302 -33.27 -4.11 3.76
N ALA A 303 -32.83 -3.63 4.92
CA ALA A 303 -31.42 -3.65 5.31
C ALA A 303 -31.24 -4.35 6.67
N THR A 304 -30.04 -4.83 6.92
CA THR A 304 -29.59 -5.17 8.28
C THR A 304 -28.50 -4.22 8.73
N TRP A 305 -28.27 -4.12 10.04
CA TRP A 305 -27.24 -3.25 10.59
C TRP A 305 -26.53 -3.89 11.77
N HIS A 306 -25.26 -3.55 11.95
CA HIS A 306 -24.42 -3.95 13.05
C HIS A 306 -23.79 -2.72 13.68
N ALA A 307 -23.89 -2.59 15.00
CA ALA A 307 -23.14 -1.59 15.75
C ALA A 307 -21.69 -2.06 15.89
N ILE A 308 -20.75 -1.25 15.38
CA ILE A 308 -19.31 -1.52 15.49
C ILE A 308 -18.85 -1.30 16.94
N GLN A 309 -19.41 -0.30 17.61
CA GLN A 309 -19.13 -0.01 19.00
C GLN A 309 -20.09 -0.78 19.93
N PRO A 310 -19.57 -1.54 20.92
CA PRO A 310 -20.42 -2.32 21.83
C PRO A 310 -21.40 -1.49 22.69
N SER A 311 -21.11 -0.21 22.88
CA SER A 311 -21.95 0.74 23.64
C SER A 311 -23.24 1.12 22.92
N ILE A 312 -23.33 0.85 21.62
CA ILE A 312 -24.46 1.22 20.77
C ILE A 312 -25.39 0.02 20.62
N SER A 313 -26.63 0.16 21.08
CA SER A 313 -27.66 -0.90 21.00
C SER A 313 -28.89 -0.50 20.17
N GLU A 314 -29.01 0.78 19.82
CA GLU A 314 -30.12 1.30 19.03
C GLU A 314 -29.80 1.30 17.53
N ALA A 315 -30.85 1.25 16.70
CA ALA A 315 -30.67 1.33 15.25
C ALA A 315 -30.22 2.75 14.82
N PRO A 316 -29.52 2.87 13.68
CA PRO A 316 -29.19 4.17 13.10
C PRO A 316 -30.42 5.07 12.92
N LYS A 317 -30.28 6.39 13.12
CA LYS A 317 -31.41 7.33 13.00
C LYS A 317 -32.08 7.35 11.63
N ILE A 318 -31.34 6.94 10.59
CA ILE A 318 -31.82 6.84 9.21
C ILE A 318 -32.57 5.52 8.93
N ALA A 319 -32.59 4.59 9.89
CA ALA A 319 -33.18 3.27 9.72
C ALA A 319 -34.67 3.36 9.41
N GLY A 320 -35.10 2.51 8.48
CA GLY A 320 -36.49 2.30 8.13
C GLY A 320 -37.15 1.22 8.98
N ARG A 321 -38.47 1.08 8.87
CA ARG A 321 -39.23 0.01 9.56
C ARG A 321 -38.80 -1.41 9.18
N LYS A 322 -38.19 -1.58 7.99
CA LYS A 322 -37.71 -2.87 7.49
C LYS A 322 -36.28 -3.19 7.92
N TRP A 323 -35.60 -2.28 8.61
CA TRP A 323 -34.25 -2.49 9.08
C TRP A 323 -34.24 -3.43 10.29
N LYS A 324 -33.28 -4.36 10.34
CA LYS A 324 -33.13 -5.32 11.45
C LYS A 324 -31.68 -5.37 11.93
N PRO A 325 -31.41 -5.73 13.20
CA PRO A 325 -30.05 -6.06 13.62
C PRO A 325 -29.50 -7.23 12.78
N ALA A 326 -28.22 -7.18 12.42
CA ALA A 326 -27.51 -8.27 11.77
C ALA A 326 -27.17 -9.37 12.78
N HIS A 327 -27.24 -10.63 12.35
CA HIS A 327 -26.81 -11.79 13.11
C HIS A 327 -25.67 -12.46 12.32
N PHE A 328 -24.48 -12.53 12.90
CA PHE A 328 -23.29 -13.14 12.30
C PHE A 328 -23.07 -14.56 12.82
#